data_AF-A0A177PM09-F1
#
_entry.id   AF-A0A177PM09-F1
#
_cell.length_a   1.000
_cell.length_b   1.000
_cell.length_c   1.000
_cell.angle_alpha   90.00
_cell.angle_beta   90.00
_cell.angle_gamma   90.00
#
_symmetry.space_group_name_H-M   'P 1'
#
loop_
_entity.id
_entity.type
_entity.pdbx_description
1 polymer ?
#
loop_
_entity_poly.entity_id
_entity_poly.type
_entity_poly.pdbx_seq_one_letter_code
_entity_poly.pdbx_strand_id
1 'polypeptide(L)' 'MTRLLEQAFETIRKLPDPVQDDLARLLLEIADGETQCVALTSDEESDLAEALAEVERGEFAADETIRAIWAKYE' A
#
# COMPACT_ATOMS: atom_id res chain seq x y z
N MET A 1 13.75 6.52 -24.69
CA MET A 1 13.58 6.38 -23.23
C MET A 1 14.97 6.19 -22.62
N THR A 2 15.14 6.04 -21.31
CA THR A 2 16.45 5.60 -20.79
C THR A 2 16.68 4.14 -21.20
N ARG A 3 17.93 3.72 -21.39
CA ARG A 3 18.24 2.32 -21.75
C ARG A 3 17.65 1.31 -20.75
N LEU A 4 17.62 1.67 -19.47
CA LEU A 4 17.02 0.86 -18.42
C LEU A 4 15.51 0.77 -18.57
N LEU A 5 14.83 1.90 -18.83
CA LEU A 5 13.39 1.92 -18.99
C LEU A 5 12.97 1.15 -20.25
N GLU A 6 13.71 1.26 -21.35
CA GLU A 6 13.46 0.46 -22.57
C GLU A 6 13.54 -1.04 -22.29
N GLN A 7 14.59 -1.48 -21.58
CA GLN A 7 14.73 -2.87 -21.17
C GLN A 7 13.58 -3.35 -20.28
N ALA A 8 13.09 -2.50 -19.37
CA ALA A 8 11.96 -2.82 -18.52
C ALA A 8 10.69 -3.05 -19.36
N PHE A 9 10.37 -2.15 -20.30
CA PHE A 9 9.21 -2.31 -21.17
C PHE A 9 9.31 -3.55 -22.08
N GLU A 10 10.50 -3.84 -22.64
CA GLU A 10 10.73 -5.07 -23.42
C GLU A 10 10.56 -6.35 -22.60
N THR A 11 10.80 -6.28 -21.29
CA THR A 11 10.58 -7.39 -20.37
C THR A 11 9.09 -7.54 -20.03
N ILE A 12 8.43 -6.43 -19.68
CA ILE A 12 7.01 -6.40 -19.32
C ILE A 12 6.14 -6.88 -20.48
N ARG A 13 6.47 -6.49 -21.72
CA ARG A 13 5.73 -6.88 -22.93
C ARG A 13 5.61 -8.40 -23.14
N LYS A 14 6.46 -9.20 -22.48
CA LYS A 14 6.45 -10.67 -22.56
C LYS A 14 5.59 -11.34 -21.48
N LEU A 15 5.08 -10.56 -20.52
CA LEU A 15 4.24 -11.05 -19.43
C LEU A 15 2.77 -11.19 -19.89
N PRO A 16 1.91 -11.93 -19.17
CA PRO A 16 0.47 -11.96 -19.45
C PRO A 16 -0.17 -10.57 -19.28
N ASP A 17 -1.19 -10.26 -20.09
CA ASP A 17 -1.88 -8.96 -20.09
C ASP A 17 -2.28 -8.46 -18.69
N PRO A 18 -2.86 -9.28 -17.78
CA PRO A 18 -3.20 -8.80 -16.44
C PRO A 18 -2.00 -8.26 -15.65
N VAL A 19 -0.84 -8.90 -15.80
CA VAL A 19 0.39 -8.50 -15.12
C VAL A 19 0.97 -7.23 -15.76
N GLN A 20 0.84 -7.08 -17.08
CA GLN A 20 1.23 -5.86 -17.77
C GLN A 20 0.41 -4.66 -17.28
N ASP A 21 -0.90 -4.83 -17.15
CA ASP A 21 -1.82 -3.78 -16.71
C ASP A 21 -1.56 -3.34 -15.26
N ASP A 22 -1.25 -4.29 -14.37
CA ASP A 22 -0.91 -3.97 -12.98
C ASP A 22 0.39 -3.17 -12.87
N LEU A 23 1.42 -3.56 -13.64
CA LEU A 23 2.68 -2.82 -13.70
C LEU A 23 2.50 -1.45 -14.35
N ALA A 24 1.65 -1.34 -15.37
CA ALA A 24 1.33 -0.07 -16.01
C ALA A 24 0.62 0.88 -15.04
N ARG A 25 -0.32 0.39 -14.24
CA ARG A 25 -1.02 1.18 -13.21
C ARG A 25 -0.05 1.76 -12.19
N LEU A 26 0.86 0.94 -11.66
CA LEU A 26 1.87 1.40 -10.71
C LEU A 26 2.82 2.45 -11.31
N LEU A 27 3.24 2.27 -12.57
CA LEU A 27 4.05 3.28 -13.26
C LEU A 27 3.30 4.60 -13.49
N LEU A 28 2.00 4.53 -13.80
CA LEU A 28 1.14 5.70 -13.94
C LEU A 28 0.96 6.42 -12.59
N GLU A 29 0.69 5.69 -11.50
CA GLU A 29 0.57 6.26 -10.15
C GLU A 29 1.85 6.97 -9.69
N ILE A 30 3.01 6.41 -10.01
CA ILE A 30 4.31 7.04 -9.73
C ILE A 30 4.52 8.27 -10.61
N ALA A 31 4.15 8.19 -11.90
CA ALA A 31 4.34 9.28 -12.86
C ALA A 31 3.40 10.47 -12.64
N ASP A 32 2.18 10.21 -12.17
CA ASP A 32 1.18 11.25 -11.86
C ASP A 32 1.61 12.12 -10.67
N GLY A 33 2.55 11.64 -9.86
CA GLY A 33 3.15 12.42 -8.76
C GLY A 33 2.19 12.72 -7.61
N GLU A 34 0.92 12.33 -7.70
CA GLU A 34 -0.07 12.40 -6.62
C GLU A 34 0.18 11.34 -5.54
N THR A 35 0.94 10.29 -5.86
CA THR A 35 1.43 9.33 -4.87
C THR A 35 2.61 9.93 -4.11
N GLN A 36 2.35 10.89 -3.23
CA GLN A 36 3.31 11.26 -2.21
C GLN A 36 3.43 10.10 -1.24
N CYS A 37 4.55 9.36 -1.30
CA CYS A 37 4.96 8.54 -0.17
C CYS A 37 5.04 9.46 1.05
N VAL A 38 4.06 9.35 1.94
CA VAL A 38 4.08 10.04 3.22
C VAL A 38 5.17 9.36 4.04
N ALA A 39 6.27 10.07 4.24
CA ALA A 39 7.31 9.62 5.15
C ALA A 39 6.73 9.67 6.57
N LEU A 40 6.63 8.50 7.19
CA LEU A 40 6.25 8.40 8.59
C LEU A 40 7.33 9.07 9.45
N THR A 41 6.90 9.76 10.48
CA THR A 41 7.79 10.19 11.56
C THR A 41 8.28 8.96 12.35
N SER A 42 9.39 9.11 13.09
CA SER A 42 9.90 8.01 13.91
C SER A 42 8.88 7.49 14.93
N ASP A 43 8.00 8.37 15.42
CA ASP A 43 6.95 8.00 16.37
C ASP A 43 5.86 7.19 15.65
N GLU A 44 5.40 7.65 14.48
CA GLU A 44 4.42 6.91 13.67
C GLU A 44 4.94 5.56 13.17
N GLU A 45 6.23 5.45 12.84
CA GLU A 45 6.85 4.15 12.52
C GLU A 45 6.84 3.19 13.72
N SER A 46 7.09 3.70 14.92
CA SER A 46 7.05 2.92 16.15
C SER A 46 5.62 2.46 16.48
N ASP A 47 4.65 3.36 16.37
CA ASP A 47 3.23 3.07 16.59
C ASP A 47 2.73 2.00 15.59
N LEU A 48 3.13 2.11 14.32
CA LEU A 48 2.78 1.11 13.32
C LEU A 48 3.42 -0.25 13.60
N ALA A 49 4.67 -0.27 14.05
CA ALA A 49 5.36 -1.50 14.42
C ALA A 49 4.68 -2.20 15.60
N GLU A 50 4.22 -1.44 16.60
CA GLU A 50 3.44 -1.97 17.73
C GLU A 50 2.10 -2.56 17.26
N ALA A 51 1.35 -1.83 16.44
CA ALA A 51 0.07 -2.30 15.88
C ALA A 51 0.21 -3.60 15.06
N LEU A 52 1.28 -3.72 14.26
CA LEU A 52 1.57 -4.95 13.53
C LEU A 52 1.90 -6.12 14.46
N ALA A 53 2.59 -5.86 15.57
CA ALA A 53 2.88 -6.88 16.56
C ALA A 53 1.62 -7.32 17.33
N GLU A 54 0.67 -6.42 17.59
CA GLU A 54 -0.66 -6.76 18.14
C GLU A 54 -1.45 -7.68 17.20
N VAL A 55 -1.40 -7.41 15.88
CA VAL A 55 -2.01 -8.25 14.84
C VAL A 55 -1.45 -9.67 14.89
N GLU A 56 -0.13 -9.83 15.00
CA GLU A 56 0.52 -11.14 15.12
C GLU A 56 0.10 -11.88 16.40
N ARG A 57 -0.14 -11.14 17.50
CA ARG A 57 -0.64 -11.69 18.77
C ARG A 57 -2.15 -11.93 18.78
N GLY A 58 -2.89 -11.44 17.79
CA GLY A 58 -4.34 -11.50 17.73
C GLY A 58 -5.03 -10.58 18.73
N GLU A 59 -4.35 -9.52 19.18
CA GLU A 59 -4.83 -8.54 20.16
C GLU A 59 -5.77 -7.52 19.52
N PHE A 60 -6.93 -7.98 19.06
CA PHE A 60 -7.96 -7.13 18.48
C PHE A 60 -9.00 -6.73 19.52
N ALA A 61 -9.56 -5.53 19.37
CA ALA A 61 -10.77 -5.16 20.08
C ALA A 61 -11.93 -6.10 19.69
N ALA A 62 -12.77 -6.47 20.65
CA ALA A 62 -13.95 -7.28 20.38
C ALA A 62 -14.94 -6.57 19.45
N ASP A 63 -15.63 -7.33 18.61
CA ASP A 63 -16.61 -6.81 17.65
C ASP A 63 -17.67 -5.88 18.28
N GLU A 64 -18.11 -6.20 19.49
CA GLU A 64 -19.10 -5.39 20.21
C GLU A 64 -18.56 -4.00 20.57
N THR A 65 -17.27 -3.91 20.92
CA THR A 65 -16.58 -2.64 21.15
C THR A 65 -16.52 -1.81 19.87
N ILE A 66 -16.16 -2.42 18.74
CA ILE A 66 -16.11 -1.73 17.44
C ILE A 66 -17.49 -1.22 17.01
N ARG A 67 -18.54 -2.05 17.15
CA ARG A 67 -19.93 -1.64 16.87
C ARG A 67 -20.37 -0.46 17.73
N ALA A 68 -20.04 -0.47 19.02
CA ALA A 68 -20.36 0.63 19.93
C ALA A 68 -19.63 1.94 19.58
N ILE A 69 -18.42 1.86 19.01
CA ILE A 69 -17.68 3.04 18.52
C ILE A 69 -18.38 3.61 17.28
N TRP A 70 -18.71 2.79 16.29
CA TRP A 70 -19.34 3.26 15.05
C TRP A 70 -20.73 3.87 15.27
N ALA A 71 -21.53 3.31 16.19
CA ALA A 71 -22.85 3.85 16.53
C ALA A 71 -22.83 5.30 17.08
N LYS A 72 -21.65 5.84 17.46
CA LYS A 72 -21.51 7.25 17.89
C LYS A 72 -21.48 8.24 16.73
N TYR A 73 -21.25 7.78 15.50
CA TYR A 73 -21.06 8.60 14.31
C TYR A 73 -22.17 8.42 13.26
N GLU A 74 -23.22 7.67 13.61
CA GLU A 74 -24.48 7.50 12.85
C GLU A 74 -25.56 8.43 13.42
#